data_AF-A0A976FH59-F1
#
_entry.id   AF-A0A976FH59-F1
#
_cell.length_a   1.000
_cell.length_b   1.000
_cell.length_c   1.000
_cell.angle_alpha   90.00
_cell.angle_beta   90.00
_cell.angle_gamma   90.00
#
_symmetry.space_group_name_H-M   'P 1'
#
loop_
_entity.id
_entity.type
_entity.pdbx_description
1 polymer ?
#
loop_
_entity_poly.entity_id
_entity_poly.type
_entity_poly.pdbx_seq_one_letter_code
_entity_poly.pdbx_strand_id
1 'polypeptide(L)'
;MLGFLNEDDRLFRHSSAVFQSCMNHTAQPDYYRALGLPQSFRAQQAILMAHVWLVHRRLALEGEKGKIMQELVFDRLWEETVVRIRYLNISELTVNKYLAQVQQICFNACIAYDKGLKEGPRYFQTAVAQHLLENESTEGLRIASIMAEHMKRELKNLEKVDAKYIMLGTIPWTPLPETHAKIRPTDVDDVVLIGQRFGNWRSALDNRGKLYFWNITTRYSIWDRPTGDKLHEGEMSK
;
A
#
# COMPACT_ATOMS: atom_id res chain seq x y z
N MET A 1 -4.79 32.46 22.52
CA MET A 1 -5.56 32.38 21.27
C MET A 1 -5.41 30.95 20.76
N LEU A 2 -6.52 30.23 20.65
CA LEU A 2 -6.60 28.76 20.59
C LEU A 2 -5.86 28.14 19.38
N GLY A 3 -4.85 27.31 19.66
CA GLY A 3 -4.08 26.50 18.69
C GLY A 3 -4.83 25.28 18.13
N PHE A 4 -6.13 25.39 17.86
CA PHE A 4 -7.01 24.29 17.43
C PHE A 4 -6.89 23.90 15.94
N LEU A 5 -5.89 24.45 15.23
CA LEU A 5 -5.43 24.00 13.91
C LEU A 5 -3.90 24.02 13.92
N ASN A 6 -3.28 23.30 14.86
CA ASN A 6 -1.84 23.20 14.95
C ASN A 6 -1.29 22.61 13.64
N GLU A 7 -0.14 23.11 13.20
CA GLU A 7 0.52 22.67 11.97
C GLU A 7 0.76 21.15 11.98
N ASP A 8 1.05 20.60 13.15
CA ASP A 8 1.22 19.16 13.38
C ASP A 8 -0.04 18.36 13.07
N ASP A 9 -1.23 18.83 13.47
CA ASP A 9 -2.51 18.14 13.20
C ASP A 9 -2.82 18.14 11.70
N ARG A 10 -2.45 19.22 11.01
CA ARG A 10 -2.60 19.33 9.56
C ARG A 10 -1.64 18.36 8.86
N LEU A 11 -0.38 18.33 9.26
CA LEU A 11 0.63 17.42 8.73
C LEU A 11 0.27 15.95 8.98
N PHE A 12 -0.20 15.62 10.18
CA PHE A 12 -0.68 14.28 10.52
C PHE A 12 -1.84 13.84 9.63
N ARG A 13 -2.85 14.70 9.43
CA ARG A 13 -3.99 14.39 8.55
C ARG A 13 -3.57 14.18 7.11
N HIS A 14 -2.69 15.04 6.60
CA HIS A 14 -2.20 14.94 5.23
C HIS A 14 -1.34 13.71 4.99
N SER A 15 -0.38 13.41 5.87
CA SER A 15 0.45 12.20 5.75
C SER A 15 -0.38 10.93 5.89
N SER A 16 -1.37 10.93 6.80
CA SER A 16 -2.34 9.84 6.90
C SER A 16 -3.14 9.67 5.61
N ALA A 17 -3.61 10.76 4.99
CA ALA A 17 -4.35 10.69 3.73
C ALA A 17 -3.49 10.13 2.59
N VAL A 18 -2.22 10.57 2.50
CA VAL A 18 -1.25 10.04 1.52
C VAL A 18 -1.02 8.55 1.71
N PHE A 19 -0.71 8.13 2.94
CA PHE A 19 -0.49 6.73 3.26
C PHE A 19 -1.73 5.87 2.98
N GLN A 20 -2.91 6.33 3.41
CA GLN A 20 -4.18 5.65 3.18
C GLN A 20 -4.50 5.53 1.69
N SER A 21 -4.11 6.51 0.87
CA SER A 21 -4.26 6.42 -0.59
C SER A 21 -3.48 5.23 -1.16
N CYS A 22 -2.21 5.05 -0.75
CA CYS A 22 -1.40 3.89 -1.11
C CYS A 22 -2.06 2.58 -0.62
N MET A 23 -2.35 2.51 0.69
CA MET A 23 -2.87 1.29 1.29
C MET A 23 -4.20 0.84 0.66
N ASN A 24 -5.13 1.78 0.50
CA ASN A 24 -6.44 1.50 -0.10
C ASN A 24 -6.35 1.05 -1.56
N HIS A 25 -5.38 1.59 -2.32
CA HIS A 25 -5.16 1.18 -3.70
C HIS A 25 -4.56 -0.24 -3.77
N THR A 26 -3.62 -0.56 -2.88
CA THR A 26 -2.93 -1.86 -2.87
C THR A 26 -3.72 -3.00 -2.21
N ALA A 27 -4.77 -2.69 -1.46
CA ALA A 27 -5.64 -3.66 -0.79
C ALA A 27 -6.80 -4.16 -1.68
N GLN A 28 -6.51 -4.39 -2.97
CA GLN A 28 -7.48 -4.90 -3.95
C GLN A 28 -7.13 -6.35 -4.31
N PRO A 29 -8.03 -7.34 -4.10
CA PRO A 29 -7.75 -8.75 -4.42
C PRO A 29 -7.29 -8.98 -5.88
N ASP A 30 -7.86 -8.23 -6.81
CA ASP A 30 -7.51 -8.31 -8.23
C ASP A 30 -6.04 -7.96 -8.50
N TYR A 31 -5.42 -7.13 -7.65
CA TYR A 31 -4.00 -6.79 -7.74
C TYR A 31 -3.11 -8.02 -7.51
N TYR A 32 -3.47 -8.87 -6.55
CA TYR A 32 -2.74 -10.10 -6.21
C TYR A 32 -2.95 -11.15 -7.29
N ARG A 33 -4.20 -11.30 -7.78
CA ARG A 33 -4.54 -12.19 -8.88
C ARG A 33 -3.78 -11.83 -10.16
N ALA A 34 -3.76 -10.54 -10.51
CA ALA A 34 -2.99 -10.06 -11.64
C ALA A 34 -1.49 -10.34 -11.45
N LEU A 35 -0.91 -10.14 -10.27
CA LEU A 35 0.51 -10.40 -10.09
C LEU A 35 0.87 -11.88 -9.84
N GLY A 36 -0.12 -12.78 -9.77
CA GLY A 36 0.09 -14.18 -9.41
C GLY A 36 0.69 -14.35 -8.01
N LEU A 37 0.35 -13.42 -7.11
CA LEU A 37 0.87 -13.30 -5.75
C LEU A 37 -0.12 -13.91 -4.74
N PRO A 38 0.37 -14.59 -3.68
CA PRO A 38 -0.48 -14.95 -2.56
C PRO A 38 -0.92 -13.69 -1.81
N GLN A 39 -2.05 -13.75 -1.10
CA GLN A 39 -2.53 -12.66 -0.25
C GLN A 39 -1.79 -12.60 1.11
N SER A 40 -0.50 -12.96 1.15
CA SER A 40 0.30 -13.04 2.37
C SER A 40 0.75 -11.67 2.88
N PHE A 41 1.13 -11.59 4.16
CA PHE A 41 1.72 -10.37 4.75
C PHE A 41 2.87 -9.82 3.90
N ARG A 42 3.77 -10.69 3.43
CA ARG A 42 4.91 -10.31 2.59
C ARG A 42 4.44 -9.66 1.29
N ALA A 43 3.51 -10.28 0.58
CA ALA A 43 3.06 -9.79 -0.71
C ALA A 43 2.36 -8.43 -0.54
N GLN A 44 1.49 -8.33 0.47
CA GLN A 44 0.85 -7.07 0.84
C GLN A 44 1.87 -5.97 1.15
N GLN A 45 2.91 -6.29 1.94
CA GLN A 45 3.98 -5.34 2.27
C GLN A 45 4.78 -4.91 1.03
N ALA A 46 5.12 -5.85 0.14
CA ALA A 46 5.92 -5.56 -1.04
C ALA A 46 5.19 -4.62 -2.01
N ILE A 47 3.89 -4.85 -2.24
CA ILE A 47 3.06 -3.99 -3.09
C ILE A 47 2.85 -2.61 -2.45
N LEU A 48 2.52 -2.57 -1.14
CA LEU A 48 2.37 -1.31 -0.40
C LEU A 48 3.66 -0.48 -0.45
N MET A 49 4.80 -1.09 -0.17
CA MET A 49 6.10 -0.40 -0.20
C MET A 49 6.45 0.10 -1.60
N ALA A 50 6.12 -0.65 -2.66
CA ALA A 50 6.33 -0.19 -4.03
C ALA A 50 5.53 1.10 -4.33
N HIS A 51 4.29 1.21 -3.85
CA HIS A 51 3.47 2.42 -4.04
C HIS A 51 3.94 3.59 -3.16
N VAL A 52 4.34 3.32 -1.91
CA VAL A 52 4.98 4.33 -1.07
C VAL A 52 6.26 4.86 -1.74
N TRP A 53 7.08 3.99 -2.33
CA TRP A 53 8.26 4.40 -3.09
C TRP A 53 7.91 5.30 -4.29
N LEU A 54 6.87 4.97 -5.07
CA LEU A 54 6.38 5.82 -6.17
C LEU A 54 6.01 7.23 -5.67
N VAL A 55 5.25 7.31 -4.58
CA VAL A 55 4.85 8.59 -3.97
C VAL A 55 6.05 9.34 -3.41
N HIS A 56 6.98 8.66 -2.75
CA HIS A 56 8.18 9.28 -2.21
C HIS A 56 9.02 9.89 -3.32
N ARG A 57 9.19 9.20 -4.45
CA ARG A 57 9.90 9.77 -5.61
C ARG A 57 9.22 11.03 -6.12
N ARG A 58 7.88 11.07 -6.14
CA ARG A 58 7.12 12.27 -6.50
C ARG A 58 7.31 13.39 -5.47
N LEU A 59 7.21 13.09 -4.17
CA LEU A 59 7.39 14.06 -3.10
C LEU A 59 8.79 14.68 -3.08
N ALA A 60 9.83 13.93 -3.49
CA ALA A 60 11.20 14.43 -3.54
C ALA A 60 11.37 15.68 -4.44
N LEU A 61 10.44 15.92 -5.37
CA LEU A 61 10.44 17.10 -6.24
C LEU A 61 9.97 18.38 -5.50
N GLU A 62 9.40 18.27 -4.30
CA GLU A 62 8.78 19.37 -3.54
C GLU A 62 9.71 19.98 -2.47
N GLY A 63 11.02 19.70 -2.55
CA GLY A 63 12.02 20.22 -1.62
C GLY A 63 11.73 19.85 -0.17
N GLU A 64 11.88 20.81 0.75
CA GLU A 64 11.76 20.56 2.19
C GLU A 64 10.36 20.07 2.61
N LYS A 65 9.30 20.62 1.99
CA LYS A 65 7.92 20.18 2.28
C LYS A 65 7.71 18.72 1.86
N GLY A 66 8.30 18.34 0.73
CA GLY A 66 8.29 16.95 0.26
C GLY A 66 9.01 16.01 1.21
N LYS A 67 10.19 16.41 1.70
CA LYS A 67 10.97 15.63 2.67
C LYS A 67 10.21 15.41 3.98
N ILE A 68 9.61 16.45 4.56
CA ILE A 68 8.78 16.34 5.76
C ILE A 68 7.62 15.35 5.51
N MET A 69 6.97 15.42 4.35
CA MET A 69 5.89 14.50 4.01
C MET A 69 6.39 13.05 3.86
N GLN A 70 7.56 12.82 3.26
CA GLN A 70 8.16 11.48 3.15
C GLN A 70 8.44 10.86 4.52
N GLU A 71 9.00 11.63 5.45
CA GLU A 71 9.27 11.17 6.83
C GLU A 71 7.96 10.79 7.52
N LEU A 72 6.94 11.66 7.46
CA LEU A 72 5.64 11.39 8.07
C LEU A 72 4.90 10.21 7.43
N VAL A 73 5.02 10.00 6.12
CA VAL A 73 4.42 8.84 5.44
C VAL A 73 5.14 7.55 5.85
N PHE A 74 6.46 7.58 6.07
CA PHE A 74 7.17 6.44 6.66
C PHE A 74 6.73 6.15 8.09
N ASP A 75 6.51 7.17 8.93
CA ASP A 75 5.98 6.96 10.28
C ASP A 75 4.66 6.20 10.23
N ARG A 76 3.71 6.65 9.38
CA ARG A 76 2.42 5.98 9.19
C ARG A 76 2.57 4.55 8.66
N LEU A 77 3.48 4.32 7.70
CA LEU A 77 3.76 2.98 7.17
C LEU A 77 4.28 2.04 8.26
N TRP A 78 5.20 2.50 9.10
CA TRP A 78 5.83 1.64 10.12
C TRP A 78 4.92 1.41 11.32
N GLU A 79 4.12 2.40 11.73
CA GLU A 79 3.04 2.24 12.69
C GLU A 79 2.02 1.18 12.22
N GLU A 80 1.59 1.24 10.95
CA GLU A 80 0.71 0.24 10.34
C GLU A 80 1.40 -1.14 10.26
N THR A 81 2.68 -1.18 9.93
CA THR A 81 3.45 -2.42 9.86
C THR A 81 3.53 -3.10 11.23
N VAL A 82 3.69 -2.34 12.31
CA VAL A 82 3.68 -2.87 13.69
C VAL A 82 2.36 -3.57 14.00
N VAL A 83 1.22 -2.94 13.73
CA VAL A 83 -0.10 -3.56 14.02
C VAL A 83 -0.36 -4.78 13.12
N ARG A 84 0.10 -4.75 11.86
CA ARG A 84 0.02 -5.90 10.95
C ARG A 84 0.92 -7.05 11.36
N ILE A 85 2.06 -6.78 11.99
CA ILE A 85 2.90 -7.80 12.61
C ILE A 85 2.18 -8.42 13.81
N ARG A 86 1.57 -7.61 14.69
CA ARG A 86 0.78 -8.11 15.83
C ARG A 86 -0.38 -9.01 15.40
N TYR A 87 -1.03 -8.67 14.28
CA TYR A 87 -2.09 -9.50 13.68
C TYR A 87 -1.65 -10.93 13.33
N LEU A 88 -0.34 -11.15 13.11
CA LEU A 88 0.21 -12.49 12.89
C LEU A 88 0.36 -13.32 14.18
N ASN A 89 -0.16 -12.85 15.32
CA ASN A 89 -0.09 -13.49 16.63
C ASN A 89 1.33 -13.85 17.08
N ILE A 90 2.29 -13.00 16.73
CA ILE A 90 3.66 -13.14 17.22
C ILE A 90 3.82 -12.54 18.62
N SER A 91 4.85 -12.95 19.34
CA SER A 91 5.16 -12.40 20.67
C SER A 91 5.46 -10.89 20.61
N GLU A 92 4.88 -10.10 21.53
CA GLU A 92 5.13 -8.65 21.62
C GLU A 92 6.63 -8.34 21.77
N LEU A 93 7.39 -9.22 22.45
CA LEU A 93 8.83 -9.08 22.65
C LEU A 93 9.64 -9.15 21.35
N THR A 94 9.09 -9.72 20.28
CA THR A 94 9.77 -9.87 18.98
C THR A 94 9.24 -8.92 17.91
N VAL A 95 8.19 -8.15 18.17
CA VAL A 95 7.59 -7.20 17.19
C VAL A 95 8.64 -6.24 16.62
N ASN A 96 9.44 -5.60 17.46
CA ASN A 96 10.49 -4.67 17.00
C ASN A 96 11.58 -5.37 16.16
N LYS A 97 11.91 -6.62 16.49
CA LYS A 97 12.87 -7.42 15.72
C LYS A 97 12.33 -7.69 14.31
N TYR A 98 11.06 -8.08 14.19
CA TYR A 98 10.44 -8.31 12.89
C TYR A 98 10.20 -7.01 12.11
N LEU A 99 9.84 -5.91 12.78
CA LEU A 99 9.75 -4.59 12.15
C LEU A 99 11.08 -4.22 11.49
N ALA A 100 12.21 -4.36 12.21
CA ALA A 100 13.53 -4.07 11.65
C ALA A 100 13.86 -4.94 10.42
N GLN A 101 13.47 -6.23 10.43
CA GLN A 101 13.64 -7.11 9.26
C GLN A 101 12.78 -6.65 8.07
N VAL A 102 11.52 -6.31 8.32
CA VAL A 102 10.60 -5.82 7.28
C VAL A 102 11.11 -4.51 6.69
N GLN A 103 11.58 -3.57 7.53
CA GLN A 103 12.20 -2.31 7.10
C GLN A 103 13.41 -2.57 6.20
N GLN A 104 14.32 -3.47 6.61
CA GLN A 104 15.50 -3.81 5.80
C GLN A 104 15.11 -4.36 4.42
N ILE A 105 14.13 -5.26 4.35
CA ILE A 105 13.64 -5.82 3.08
C ILE A 105 13.03 -4.71 2.21
N CYS A 106 12.23 -3.83 2.80
CA CYS A 106 11.59 -2.70 2.11
C CYS A 106 12.61 -1.70 1.55
N PHE A 107 13.63 -1.34 2.32
CA PHE A 107 14.67 -0.42 1.86
C PHE A 107 15.57 -1.05 0.78
N ASN A 108 15.90 -2.35 0.91
CA ASN A 108 16.61 -3.07 -0.15
C ASN A 108 15.82 -3.07 -1.46
N ALA A 109 14.50 -3.25 -1.39
CA ALA A 109 13.63 -3.15 -2.57
C ALA A 109 13.69 -1.75 -3.20
N CYS A 110 13.60 -0.68 -2.41
CA CYS A 110 13.69 0.70 -2.90
C CYS A 110 15.03 0.98 -3.59
N ILE A 111 16.14 0.55 -3.00
CA ILE A 111 17.48 0.68 -3.58
C ILE A 111 17.57 -0.06 -4.91
N ALA A 112 17.02 -1.28 -4.98
CA ALA A 112 16.99 -2.06 -6.21
C ALA A 112 16.14 -1.40 -7.30
N TYR A 113 15.00 -0.81 -6.93
CA TYR A 113 14.16 -0.04 -7.85
C TYR A 113 14.87 1.20 -8.38
N ASP A 114 15.51 1.98 -7.52
CA ASP A 114 16.27 3.16 -7.91
C ASP A 114 17.45 2.82 -8.82
N LYS A 115 18.16 1.73 -8.54
CA LYS A 115 19.21 1.21 -9.42
C LYS A 115 18.62 0.73 -10.75
N GLY A 116 17.52 -0.02 -10.71
CA GLY A 116 16.84 -0.50 -11.90
C GLY A 116 16.41 0.62 -12.84
N LEU A 117 15.87 1.72 -12.31
CA LEU A 117 15.51 2.90 -13.11
C LEU A 117 16.73 3.52 -13.82
N LYS A 118 17.91 3.51 -13.21
CA LYS A 118 19.15 4.09 -13.76
C LYS A 118 19.80 3.17 -14.80
N GLU A 119 19.89 1.89 -14.49
CA GLU A 119 20.63 0.90 -15.29
C GLU A 119 19.81 0.36 -16.48
N GLY A 120 18.49 0.54 -16.47
CA GLY A 120 17.61 0.31 -17.60
C GLY A 120 16.61 -0.83 -17.43
N PRO A 121 15.79 -1.11 -18.47
CA PRO A 121 14.58 -1.93 -18.35
C PRO A 121 14.80 -3.33 -17.79
N ARG A 122 15.91 -4.00 -18.15
CA ARG A 122 16.24 -5.35 -17.67
C ARG A 122 16.56 -5.36 -16.18
N TYR A 123 17.34 -4.39 -15.69
CA TYR A 123 17.65 -4.28 -14.27
C TYR A 123 16.42 -3.95 -13.44
N PHE A 124 15.54 -3.09 -13.96
CA PHE A 124 14.29 -2.78 -13.27
C PHE A 124 13.33 -3.98 -13.23
N GLN A 125 13.24 -4.74 -14.33
CA GLN A 125 12.51 -6.01 -14.36
C GLN A 125 13.05 -6.98 -13.31
N THR A 126 14.37 -7.18 -13.22
CA THR A 126 14.98 -8.05 -12.20
C THR A 126 14.67 -7.58 -10.79
N ALA A 127 14.75 -6.28 -10.52
CA ALA A 127 14.42 -5.72 -9.20
C ALA A 127 12.96 -6.01 -8.82
N VAL A 128 12.02 -5.84 -9.75
CA VAL A 128 10.60 -6.17 -9.53
C VAL A 128 10.40 -7.67 -9.33
N ALA A 129 11.04 -8.52 -10.13
CA ALA A 129 10.94 -9.97 -9.99
C ALA A 129 11.43 -10.47 -8.62
N GLN A 130 12.54 -9.92 -8.13
CA GLN A 130 13.16 -10.32 -6.86
C GLN A 130 12.40 -9.76 -5.65
N HIS A 131 12.16 -8.45 -5.63
CA HIS A 131 11.68 -7.77 -4.42
C HIS A 131 10.16 -7.71 -4.33
N LEU A 132 9.48 -7.49 -5.45
CA LEU A 132 8.02 -7.40 -5.48
C LEU A 132 7.39 -8.79 -5.58
N LEU A 133 7.83 -9.58 -6.56
CA LEU A 133 7.19 -10.86 -6.90
C LEU A 133 7.74 -12.08 -6.16
N GLU A 134 9.00 -12.04 -5.70
CA GLU A 134 9.73 -13.23 -5.23
C GLU A 134 9.70 -14.38 -6.25
N ASN A 135 9.81 -14.03 -7.54
CA ASN A 135 9.68 -15.01 -8.61
C ASN A 135 10.51 -14.62 -9.82
N GLU A 136 11.64 -15.30 -9.99
CA GLU A 136 12.56 -15.13 -11.11
C GLU A 136 12.40 -16.20 -12.21
N SER A 137 11.33 -17.01 -12.15
CA SER A 137 10.96 -17.90 -13.26
C SER A 137 10.63 -17.11 -14.52
N THR A 138 10.56 -17.79 -15.67
CA THR A 138 10.17 -17.17 -16.95
C THR A 138 8.83 -16.44 -16.85
N GLU A 139 7.84 -16.99 -16.14
CA GLU A 139 6.56 -16.34 -15.92
C GLU A 139 6.70 -15.13 -14.99
N GLY A 140 7.46 -15.26 -13.90
CA GLY A 140 7.74 -14.17 -12.96
C GLY A 140 8.43 -12.99 -13.63
N LEU A 141 9.45 -13.23 -14.46
CA LEU A 141 10.14 -12.19 -15.24
C LEU A 141 9.20 -11.51 -16.24
N ARG A 142 8.30 -12.25 -16.90
CA ARG A 142 7.30 -11.68 -17.81
C ARG A 142 6.35 -10.74 -17.07
N ILE A 143 5.80 -11.16 -15.93
CA ILE A 143 4.93 -10.33 -15.08
C ILE A 143 5.71 -9.12 -14.55
N ALA A 144 6.95 -9.32 -14.11
CA ALA A 144 7.81 -8.26 -13.62
C ALA A 144 8.10 -7.21 -14.69
N SER A 145 8.22 -7.59 -15.97
CA SER A 145 8.42 -6.64 -17.07
C SER A 145 7.20 -5.73 -17.24
N ILE A 146 6.01 -6.32 -17.21
CA ILE A 146 4.73 -5.59 -17.31
C ILE A 146 4.57 -4.63 -16.13
N MET A 147 4.85 -5.13 -14.91
CA MET A 147 4.74 -4.33 -13.69
C MET A 147 5.81 -3.23 -13.63
N ALA A 148 7.04 -3.49 -14.06
CA ALA A 148 8.10 -2.48 -14.17
C ALA A 148 7.70 -1.35 -15.14
N GLU A 149 7.12 -1.68 -16.29
CA GLU A 149 6.63 -0.66 -17.21
C GLU A 149 5.41 0.09 -16.65
N HIS A 150 4.52 -0.59 -15.92
CA HIS A 150 3.42 0.06 -15.19
C HIS A 150 3.96 1.05 -14.14
N MET A 151 4.91 0.65 -13.29
CA MET A 151 5.54 1.53 -12.29
C MET A 151 6.22 2.75 -12.93
N LYS A 152 6.87 2.58 -14.10
CA LYS A 152 7.44 3.70 -14.86
C LYS A 152 6.37 4.65 -15.41
N ARG A 153 5.24 4.12 -15.88
CA ARG A 153 4.09 4.94 -16.30
C ARG A 153 3.49 5.68 -15.11
N GLU A 154 3.35 5.03 -13.96
CA GLU A 154 2.87 5.67 -12.73
C GLU A 154 3.78 6.83 -12.32
N LEU A 155 5.11 6.65 -12.32
CA LEU A 155 6.04 7.77 -12.05
C LEU A 155 5.79 8.95 -12.98
N LYS A 156 5.69 8.71 -14.30
CA LYS A 156 5.42 9.76 -15.29
C LYS A 156 4.05 10.43 -15.10
N ASN A 157 3.06 9.69 -14.62
CA ASN A 157 1.73 10.24 -14.34
C ASN A 157 1.75 11.09 -13.08
N LEU A 158 2.38 10.59 -12.00
CA LEU A 158 2.53 11.29 -10.73
C LEU A 158 3.30 12.60 -10.91
N GLU A 159 4.36 12.63 -11.72
CA GLU A 159 5.13 13.84 -12.04
C GLU A 159 4.24 14.98 -12.62
N LYS A 160 3.15 14.64 -13.30
CA LYS A 160 2.20 15.63 -13.87
C LYS A 160 1.17 16.13 -12.87
N VAL A 161 1.03 15.48 -11.71
CA VAL A 161 0.06 15.86 -10.69
C VAL A 161 0.61 17.05 -9.91
N ASP A 162 -0.22 18.09 -9.76
CA ASP A 162 0.09 19.25 -8.92
C ASP A 162 0.39 18.79 -7.49
N ALA A 163 1.49 19.31 -6.93
CA ALA A 163 1.98 19.03 -5.59
C ALA A 163 0.87 19.07 -4.54
N LYS A 164 -0.06 20.03 -4.65
CA LYS A 164 -1.15 20.18 -3.68
C LYS A 164 -2.00 18.92 -3.56
N TYR A 165 -2.28 18.22 -4.66
CA TYR A 165 -3.10 17.00 -4.63
C TYR A 165 -2.34 15.84 -4.03
N ILE A 166 -1.05 15.69 -4.37
CA ILE A 166 -0.18 14.68 -3.77
C ILE A 166 -0.07 14.91 -2.26
N MET A 167 0.17 16.15 -1.82
CA MET A 167 0.27 16.52 -0.40
C MET A 167 -1.06 16.33 0.36
N LEU A 168 -2.20 16.39 -0.32
CA LEU A 168 -3.52 16.11 0.25
C LEU A 168 -3.91 14.62 0.20
N GLY A 169 -3.04 13.74 -0.32
CA GLY A 169 -3.33 12.31 -0.49
C GLY A 169 -4.30 11.99 -1.63
N THR A 170 -4.62 12.96 -2.48
CA THR A 170 -5.45 12.77 -3.67
C THR A 170 -4.57 12.30 -4.83
N ILE A 171 -4.33 10.99 -4.87
CA ILE A 171 -3.40 10.37 -5.82
C ILE A 171 -4.22 9.67 -6.91
N PRO A 172 -4.09 10.08 -8.19
CA PRO A 172 -4.84 9.50 -9.30
C PRO A 172 -4.18 8.20 -9.78
N TRP A 173 -4.22 7.17 -8.93
CA TRP A 173 -3.69 5.85 -9.27
C TRP A 173 -4.35 5.31 -10.55
N THR A 174 -3.54 4.78 -11.47
CA THR A 174 -4.11 4.12 -12.65
C THR A 174 -4.58 2.70 -12.32
N PRO A 175 -5.44 2.10 -13.16
CA PRO A 175 -5.85 0.72 -12.98
C PRO A 175 -4.65 -0.24 -12.98
N LEU A 176 -4.80 -1.35 -12.26
CA LEU A 176 -3.79 -2.41 -12.19
C LEU A 176 -3.45 -2.95 -13.59
N PRO A 177 -2.19 -3.34 -13.83
CA PRO A 177 -1.79 -3.86 -15.13
C PRO A 177 -2.39 -5.26 -15.39
N GLU A 178 -2.86 -5.49 -16.62
CA GLU A 178 -3.24 -6.83 -17.07
C GLU A 178 -2.00 -7.64 -17.42
N THR A 179 -1.82 -8.76 -16.73
CA THR A 179 -0.62 -9.59 -16.81
C THR A 179 -0.91 -11.01 -17.30
N HIS A 180 -2.19 -11.42 -17.33
CA HIS A 180 -2.61 -12.81 -17.58
C HIS A 180 -1.81 -13.85 -16.76
N ALA A 181 -1.55 -13.57 -15.49
CA ALA A 181 -0.93 -14.54 -14.59
C ALA A 181 -1.84 -15.77 -14.42
N LYS A 182 -1.23 -16.96 -14.28
CA LYS A 182 -2.01 -18.18 -13.99
C LYS A 182 -2.57 -18.10 -12.57
N ILE A 183 -3.89 -18.28 -12.45
CA ILE A 183 -4.59 -18.37 -11.17
C ILE A 183 -4.14 -19.66 -10.47
N ARG A 184 -3.73 -19.58 -9.19
CA ARG A 184 -3.34 -20.74 -8.39
C ARG A 184 -4.49 -21.18 -7.49
N PRO A 185 -4.64 -22.49 -7.20
CA PRO A 185 -5.70 -23.00 -6.33
C PRO A 185 -5.67 -22.47 -4.89
N THR A 186 -4.54 -21.94 -4.42
CA THR A 186 -4.38 -21.31 -3.09
C THR A 186 -4.88 -19.86 -3.05
N ASP A 187 -5.36 -19.31 -4.18
CA ASP A 187 -5.87 -17.94 -4.30
C ASP A 187 -7.34 -17.82 -3.85
N VAL A 188 -7.85 -18.80 -3.09
CA VAL A 188 -9.25 -18.84 -2.62
C VAL A 188 -9.53 -17.69 -1.65
N ASP A 189 -10.64 -16.99 -1.90
CA ASP A 189 -11.07 -15.66 -1.40
C ASP A 189 -11.28 -15.47 0.13
N ASP A 190 -10.68 -16.29 0.99
CA ASP A 190 -10.91 -16.24 2.44
C ASP A 190 -10.01 -15.24 3.19
N VAL A 191 -8.89 -14.82 2.60
CA VAL A 191 -8.01 -13.83 3.23
C VAL A 191 -8.57 -12.44 3.03
N VAL A 192 -8.84 -11.74 4.13
CA VAL A 192 -9.19 -10.32 4.10
C VAL A 192 -7.89 -9.52 4.11
N LEU A 193 -7.62 -8.77 3.02
CA LEU A 193 -6.48 -7.86 2.98
C LEU A 193 -6.73 -6.70 3.95
N ILE A 194 -5.67 -6.16 4.56
CA ILE A 194 -5.81 -4.97 5.41
C ILE A 194 -6.01 -3.74 4.52
N GLY A 195 -7.10 -3.01 4.72
CA GLY A 195 -7.54 -1.91 3.85
C GLY A 195 -8.52 -2.30 2.74
N GLN A 196 -8.88 -3.59 2.61
CA GLN A 196 -9.80 -4.08 1.59
C GLN A 196 -11.19 -3.46 1.73
N ARG A 197 -11.79 -3.10 0.59
CA ARG A 197 -13.15 -2.53 0.55
C ARG A 197 -14.22 -3.61 0.38
N PHE A 198 -15.29 -3.49 1.15
CA PHE A 198 -16.51 -4.30 1.10
C PHE A 198 -17.73 -3.37 1.08
N GLY A 199 -18.21 -2.99 -0.11
CA GLY A 199 -19.24 -1.95 -0.23
C GLY A 199 -18.77 -0.63 0.39
N ASN A 200 -19.49 -0.13 1.41
CA ASN A 200 -19.12 1.04 2.19
C ASN A 200 -18.18 0.77 3.36
N TRP A 201 -17.69 -0.46 3.52
CA TRP A 201 -16.81 -0.85 4.62
C TRP A 201 -15.37 -1.03 4.16
N ARG A 202 -14.43 -0.86 5.08
CA ARG A 202 -13.03 -1.27 4.91
C ARG A 202 -12.54 -2.07 6.11
N SER A 203 -11.74 -3.09 5.85
CA SER A 203 -10.98 -3.77 6.88
C SER A 203 -9.84 -2.90 7.41
N ALA A 204 -9.57 -2.99 8.70
CA ALA A 204 -8.48 -2.30 9.39
C ALA A 204 -8.06 -3.09 10.63
N LEU A 205 -6.93 -2.71 11.22
CA LEU A 205 -6.43 -3.29 12.48
C LEU A 205 -6.50 -2.27 13.60
N ASP A 206 -6.90 -2.69 14.79
CA ASP A 206 -6.78 -1.86 15.98
C ASP A 206 -5.32 -1.82 16.47
N ASN A 207 -5.05 -1.08 17.55
CA ASN A 207 -3.70 -0.95 18.11
C ASN A 207 -3.10 -2.28 18.62
N ARG A 208 -3.95 -3.28 18.88
CA ARG A 208 -3.56 -4.64 19.29
C ARG A 208 -3.41 -5.59 18.09
N GLY A 209 -3.64 -5.12 16.88
CA GLY A 209 -3.61 -5.94 15.67
C GLY A 209 -4.87 -6.78 15.49
N LYS A 210 -6.00 -6.42 16.10
CA LYS A 210 -7.28 -7.14 15.87
C LYS A 210 -8.00 -6.56 14.66
N LEU A 211 -8.43 -7.46 13.76
CA LEU A 211 -9.20 -7.11 12.57
C LEU A 211 -10.58 -6.57 12.95
N TYR A 212 -10.95 -5.43 12.37
CA TYR A 212 -12.29 -4.87 12.40
C TYR A 212 -12.63 -4.26 11.03
N PHE A 213 -13.89 -3.92 10.84
CA PHE A 213 -14.40 -3.25 9.65
C PHE A 213 -15.01 -1.92 10.05
N TRP A 214 -14.69 -0.85 9.35
CA TRP A 214 -15.30 0.46 9.57
C TRP A 214 -16.04 0.94 8.33
N ASN A 215 -17.19 1.56 8.55
CA ASN A 215 -18.01 2.12 7.48
C ASN A 215 -17.49 3.52 7.12
N ILE A 216 -17.15 3.70 5.86
CA ILE A 216 -16.59 4.94 5.29
C ILE A 216 -17.59 6.10 5.41
N THR A 217 -18.88 5.80 5.35
CA THR A 217 -19.98 6.77 5.36
C THR A 217 -20.45 7.05 6.79
N THR A 218 -20.86 6.02 7.54
CA THR A 218 -21.49 6.17 8.85
C THR A 218 -20.49 6.33 10.01
N ARG A 219 -19.21 6.00 9.78
CA ARG A 219 -18.12 6.05 10.77
C ARG A 219 -18.26 5.07 11.94
N TYR A 220 -19.17 4.10 11.85
CA TYR A 220 -19.26 2.98 12.80
C TYR A 220 -18.27 1.86 12.45
N SER A 221 -17.94 1.05 13.46
CA SER A 221 -17.06 -0.12 13.32
C SER A 221 -17.74 -1.38 13.83
N ILE A 222 -17.45 -2.51 13.19
CA ILE A 222 -17.91 -3.85 13.57
C ILE A 222 -16.74 -4.83 13.54
N TRP A 223 -16.86 -5.94 14.27
CA TRP A 223 -15.81 -6.98 14.31
C TRP A 223 -15.97 -8.01 13.19
N ASP A 224 -17.20 -8.35 12.83
CA ASP A 224 -17.49 -9.35 11.80
C ASP A 224 -17.50 -8.73 10.40
N ARG A 225 -17.10 -9.52 9.40
CA ARG A 225 -17.12 -9.09 8.00
C ARG A 225 -18.56 -8.73 7.58
N PRO A 226 -18.80 -7.53 7.03
CA PRO A 226 -20.13 -7.14 6.56
C PRO A 226 -20.54 -7.98 5.35
N THR A 227 -21.82 -8.36 5.30
CA THR A 227 -22.42 -9.16 4.23
C THR A 227 -23.85 -8.69 3.94
N GLY A 228 -24.39 -9.04 2.76
CA GLY A 228 -25.75 -8.68 2.36
C GLY A 228 -26.01 -7.18 2.41
N ASP A 229 -27.17 -6.79 2.94
CA ASP A 229 -27.64 -5.40 3.01
C ASP A 229 -26.67 -4.47 3.75
N LYS A 230 -25.90 -5.00 4.72
CA LYS A 230 -24.91 -4.19 5.45
C LYS A 230 -23.84 -3.59 4.54
N LEU A 231 -23.55 -4.20 3.40
CA LEU A 231 -22.57 -3.67 2.44
C LEU A 231 -22.96 -2.28 1.91
N HIS A 232 -24.26 -1.99 1.85
CA HIS A 232 -24.85 -0.76 1.32
C HIS A 232 -25.23 0.23 2.42
N GLU A 233 -24.90 -0.06 3.68
CA GLU A 233 -25.24 0.81 4.81
C GLU A 233 -24.63 2.20 4.61
N GLY A 234 -25.49 3.23 4.73
CA GLY A 234 -25.14 4.63 4.49
C GLY A 234 -25.37 5.13 3.06
N GLU A 235 -25.80 4.27 2.12
CA GLU A 235 -26.32 4.74 0.83
C GLU A 235 -27.69 5.39 1.04
N MET A 236 -27.85 6.66 0.63
CA MET A 236 -29.20 7.24 0.54
C MET A 236 -29.94 6.47 -0.55
N SER A 237 -31.03 5.79 -0.19
CA SER A 237 -31.93 5.20 -1.18
C SER A 237 -32.39 6.32 -2.12
N LYS A 238 -32.08 6.16 -3.41
CA LYS A 238 -32.58 7.04 -4.47
C LYS A 238 -34.04 6.73 -4.77
#